data_AF-D1W448-F1
#
_entry.id   AF-D1W448-F1
#
_cell.length_a   1.000
_cell.length_b   1.000
_cell.length_c   1.000
_cell.angle_alpha   90.00
_cell.angle_beta   90.00
_cell.angle_gamma   90.00
#
_symmetry.space_group_name_H-M   'P 1'
#
loop_
_entity.id
_entity.type
_entity.pdbx_description
1 polymer ?
#
loop_
_entity_poly.entity_id
_entity_poly.type
_entity_poly.pdbx_seq_one_letter_code
_entity_poly.pdbx_strand_id
1 'polypeptide(L)'
;MLTDDLGRTSYDRKEPYTNLITWVYDGGSYTPVAKLTEEDSYSIVQDYMVTPIQALDSKGEVVWDCILDIYGDVLELRGKRDFIPFRFQGQYEDGETGLYYNRFRYYDPNSGTFISQDPISILGGFNIYAYVHDVNSWVDVFGLSKYSPIEVLGRKVYQNSADFGGGVPTFVDPIVGKTNPTVQNYLMQELRIMI
;
A
#
# COMPACT_ATOMS: atom_id res chain seq x y z
N MET A 1 -0.81 34.39 5.29
CA MET A 1 -1.04 33.89 3.91
C MET A 1 -0.67 35.02 2.97
N LEU A 2 0.32 34.81 2.11
CA LEU A 2 0.85 35.80 1.17
C LEU A 2 0.43 35.38 -0.22
N THR A 3 -0.15 36.30 -0.98
CA THR A 3 -0.48 36.09 -2.38
C THR A 3 0.51 36.89 -3.21
N ASP A 4 1.25 36.22 -4.10
CA ASP A 4 2.13 36.92 -5.03
C ASP A 4 1.33 37.60 -6.16
N ASP A 5 2.01 38.42 -6.98
CA ASP A 5 1.39 39.14 -8.10
C ASP A 5 0.82 38.20 -9.18
N LEU A 6 1.09 36.89 -9.09
CA LEU A 6 0.60 35.82 -9.97
C LEU A 6 -0.57 35.05 -9.34
N GLY A 7 -1.07 35.46 -8.17
CA GLY A 7 -2.20 34.84 -7.50
C GLY A 7 -1.84 33.56 -6.73
N ARG A 8 -0.55 33.23 -6.56
CA ARG A 8 -0.12 32.04 -5.82
C ARG A 8 -0.12 32.34 -4.33
N THR A 9 -0.89 31.57 -3.59
CA THR A 9 -0.94 31.67 -2.14
C THR A 9 0.17 30.83 -1.51
N SER A 10 1.00 31.45 -0.68
CA SER A 10 1.95 30.78 0.20
C SER A 10 1.64 31.11 1.67
N TYR A 11 1.99 30.22 2.58
CA TYR A 11 1.86 30.49 4.01
C TYR A 11 3.01 31.40 4.47
N ASP A 12 2.71 32.39 5.32
CA ASP A 12 3.70 33.34 5.85
C ASP A 12 4.56 32.74 6.98
N ARG A 13 4.18 31.56 7.45
CA ARG A 13 4.85 30.77 8.46
C ARG A 13 5.00 29.35 7.96
N LYS A 14 6.07 28.67 8.41
CA LYS A 14 6.19 27.22 8.27
C LYS A 14 5.02 26.59 9.01
N GLU A 15 4.27 25.69 8.36
CA GLU A 15 3.17 25.00 9.04
C GLU A 15 3.71 24.27 10.27
N PRO A 16 3.13 24.50 11.46
CA PRO A 16 3.48 23.71 12.64
C PRO A 16 2.98 22.28 12.40
N TYR A 17 3.90 21.33 12.37
CA TYR A 17 3.59 19.90 12.42
C TYR A 17 3.59 19.49 13.90
N THR A 18 2.42 19.08 14.40
CA THR A 18 2.29 18.41 15.69
C THR A 18 1.84 16.99 15.41
N ASN A 19 2.35 16.01 16.16
CA ASN A 19 2.06 14.58 15.95
C ASN A 19 2.60 14.08 14.60
N LEU A 20 3.80 14.52 14.22
CA LEU A 20 4.42 14.05 12.98
C LEU A 20 4.71 12.54 13.08
N ILE A 21 4.18 11.77 12.13
CA ILE A 21 4.50 10.35 11.96
C ILE A 21 5.29 10.20 10.66
N THR A 22 6.49 9.63 10.76
CA THR A 22 7.30 9.27 9.61
C THR A 22 7.32 7.75 9.46
N TRP A 23 6.86 7.26 8.31
CA TRP A 23 6.97 5.86 7.93
C TRP A 23 8.26 5.65 7.14
N VAL A 24 9.10 4.73 7.62
CA VAL A 24 10.33 4.34 6.93
C VAL A 24 10.04 3.07 6.15
N TYR A 25 10.44 3.05 4.88
CA TYR A 25 10.28 1.92 3.99
C TYR A 25 11.63 1.32 3.63
N ASP A 26 11.64 0.01 3.34
CA ASP A 26 12.81 -0.65 2.76
C ASP A 26 13.17 0.00 1.41
N GLY A 27 14.45 0.34 1.19
CA GLY A 27 14.87 1.10 0.01
C GLY A 27 14.64 0.41 -1.34
N GLY A 28 14.33 -0.89 -1.33
CA GLY A 28 13.99 -1.68 -2.52
C GLY A 28 12.51 -2.03 -2.68
N SER A 29 11.65 -1.70 -1.71
CA SER A 29 10.24 -2.13 -1.71
C SER A 29 9.33 -1.14 -0.97
N TYR A 30 8.02 -1.24 -1.15
CA TYR A 30 7.05 -0.41 -0.39
C TYR A 30 6.72 -0.99 0.99
N THR A 31 7.68 -1.70 1.58
CA THR A 31 7.53 -2.38 2.86
C THR A 31 7.80 -1.43 4.00
N PRO A 32 6.83 -1.15 4.89
CA PRO A 32 7.08 -0.32 6.07
C PRO A 32 7.94 -1.11 7.07
N VAL A 33 9.11 -0.57 7.41
CA VAL A 33 10.09 -1.18 8.33
C VAL A 33 10.20 -0.44 9.66
N ALA A 34 9.82 0.83 9.71
CA ALA A 34 9.77 1.56 10.97
C ALA A 34 8.71 2.67 10.97
N LYS A 35 8.26 3.02 12.17
CA LYS A 35 7.45 4.20 12.46
C LYS A 35 8.24 5.10 13.39
N LEU A 36 8.44 6.35 13.00
CA LEU A 36 9.10 7.35 13.83
C LEU A 36 8.07 8.40 14.25
N THR A 37 8.07 8.73 15.52
CA THR A 37 7.21 9.76 16.12
C THR A 37 8.07 10.70 16.96
N GLU A 38 7.46 11.76 17.48
CA GLU A 38 8.14 12.64 18.46
C GLU A 38 8.42 11.91 19.79
N GLU A 39 7.61 10.90 20.12
CA GLU A 39 7.66 10.17 21.38
C GLU A 39 8.71 9.05 21.35
N ASP A 40 8.72 8.27 20.27
CA ASP A 40 9.59 7.11 20.14
C ASP A 40 9.82 6.65 18.68
N SER A 41 10.76 5.73 18.49
CA SER A 41 10.95 4.96 17.27
C SER A 41 10.47 3.52 17.44
N TYR A 42 9.78 3.01 16.42
CA TYR A 42 9.21 1.68 16.44
C TYR A 42 9.70 0.86 15.25
N SER A 43 10.25 -0.32 15.52
CA SER A 43 10.62 -1.28 14.48
C SER A 43 9.42 -2.15 14.12
N ILE A 44 9.16 -2.33 12.83
CA ILE A 44 8.03 -3.11 12.32
C ILE A 44 8.55 -4.46 11.84
N VAL A 45 7.92 -5.53 12.31
CA VAL A 45 8.14 -6.90 11.86
C VAL A 45 7.04 -7.30 10.90
N GLN A 46 7.43 -7.94 9.80
CA GLN A 46 6.52 -8.38 8.76
C GLN A 46 6.49 -9.90 8.64
N ASP A 47 5.42 -10.41 8.04
CA ASP A 47 5.31 -11.81 7.65
C ASP A 47 6.04 -12.12 6.32
N TYR A 48 5.84 -13.34 5.82
CA TYR A 48 6.40 -13.78 4.55
C TYR A 48 5.84 -13.04 3.32
N MET A 49 4.67 -12.40 3.40
CA MET A 49 4.09 -11.53 2.36
C MET A 49 4.47 -10.06 2.57
N VAL A 50 5.28 -9.80 3.59
CA VAL A 50 5.79 -8.50 3.94
C VAL A 50 4.66 -7.58 4.47
N THR A 51 3.61 -8.20 5.03
CA THR A 51 2.51 -7.59 5.78
C THR A 51 2.97 -7.30 7.21
N PRO A 52 2.76 -6.08 7.75
CA PRO A 52 3.09 -5.78 9.15
C PRO A 52 2.27 -6.64 10.12
N ILE A 53 2.96 -7.36 11.01
CA ILE A 53 2.33 -8.22 12.03
C ILE A 53 2.66 -7.79 13.46
N GLN A 54 3.78 -7.08 13.67
CA GLN A 54 4.19 -6.66 15.01
C GLN A 54 5.00 -5.37 14.97
N ALA A 55 4.97 -4.61 16.07
CA ALA A 55 5.85 -3.46 16.27
C ALA A 55 6.47 -3.47 17.67
N LEU A 56 7.76 -3.14 17.72
CA LEU A 56 8.55 -3.03 18.93
C LEU A 56 8.97 -1.58 19.15
N ASP A 57 8.95 -1.12 20.40
CA ASP A 57 9.47 0.19 20.80
C ASP A 57 11.01 0.25 20.79
N SER A 58 11.59 1.41 21.15
CA SER A 58 13.04 1.58 21.20
C SER A 58 13.75 0.71 22.24
N LYS A 59 13.01 0.10 23.16
CA LYS A 59 13.53 -0.83 24.18
C LYS A 59 13.41 -2.29 23.74
N GLY A 60 12.76 -2.55 22.61
CA GLY A 60 12.51 -3.90 22.10
C GLY A 60 11.27 -4.56 22.70
N GLU A 61 10.37 -3.79 23.32
CA GLU A 61 9.12 -4.32 23.88
C GLU A 61 8.02 -4.28 22.81
N VAL A 62 7.19 -5.33 22.75
CA VAL A 62 6.06 -5.39 21.81
C VAL A 62 4.95 -4.44 22.25
N VAL A 63 4.72 -3.39 21.45
CA VAL A 63 3.68 -2.37 21.68
C VAL A 63 2.45 -2.54 20.80
N TRP A 64 2.59 -3.28 19.70
CA TRP A 64 1.53 -3.58 18.77
C TRP A 64 1.74 -4.97 18.16
N ASP A 65 0.69 -5.75 18.04
CA ASP A 65 0.71 -7.10 17.47
C ASP A 65 -0.64 -7.35 16.78
N CYS A 66 -0.63 -7.89 15.57
CA CYS A 66 -1.81 -8.01 14.72
C CYS A 66 -1.78 -9.30 13.93
N ILE A 67 -2.88 -10.06 14.03
CA ILE A 67 -3.11 -11.26 13.23
C ILE A 67 -4.26 -10.95 12.28
N LEU A 68 -4.01 -11.10 10.98
CA LEU A 68 -5.03 -10.96 9.96
C LEU A 68 -5.63 -12.32 9.59
N ASP A 69 -6.89 -12.32 9.19
CA ASP A 69 -7.52 -13.46 8.55
C ASP A 69 -7.13 -13.59 7.07
N ILE A 70 -7.72 -14.56 6.36
CA ILE A 70 -7.43 -14.81 4.95
C ILE A 70 -7.87 -13.68 4.01
N TYR A 71 -8.79 -12.80 4.45
CA TYR A 71 -9.24 -11.65 3.68
C TYR A 71 -8.57 -10.34 4.13
N GLY A 72 -7.69 -10.40 5.12
CA GLY A 72 -6.97 -9.25 5.64
C GLY A 72 -7.73 -8.49 6.72
N ASP A 73 -8.86 -9.00 7.20
CA ASP A 73 -9.48 -8.43 8.41
C ASP A 73 -8.66 -8.77 9.64
N VAL A 74 -8.72 -7.91 10.65
CA VAL A 74 -8.01 -8.11 11.90
C VAL A 74 -8.75 -9.14 12.75
N LEU A 75 -8.14 -10.31 12.90
CA LEU A 75 -8.65 -11.40 13.74
C LEU A 75 -8.28 -11.18 15.21
N GLU A 76 -7.03 -10.80 15.48
CA GLU A 76 -6.53 -10.49 16.81
C GLU A 76 -5.64 -9.24 16.78
N LEU A 77 -5.73 -8.43 17.84
CA LEU A 77 -5.00 -7.17 17.94
C LEU A 77 -4.59 -6.88 19.39
N ARG A 78 -3.30 -6.62 19.59
CA ARG A 78 -2.75 -5.98 20.79
C ARG A 78 -2.35 -4.55 20.45
N GLY A 79 -2.76 -3.59 21.27
CA GLY A 79 -2.48 -2.17 21.06
C GLY A 79 -3.61 -1.44 20.32
N LYS A 80 -3.33 -0.24 19.80
CA LYS A 80 -4.33 0.55 19.05
C LYS A 80 -4.38 0.13 17.58
N ARG A 81 -5.59 0.02 17.02
CA ARG A 81 -5.81 -0.46 15.64
C ARG A 81 -5.21 0.45 14.57
N ASP A 82 -5.25 1.76 14.83
CA ASP A 82 -4.69 2.82 13.99
C ASP A 82 -3.18 3.02 14.21
N PHE A 83 -2.56 2.29 15.15
CA PHE A 83 -1.13 2.43 15.41
C PHE A 83 -0.29 2.09 14.17
N ILE A 84 -0.65 1.02 13.47
CA ILE A 84 -0.17 0.70 12.12
C ILE A 84 -1.41 0.49 11.24
N PRO A 85 -1.71 1.45 10.34
CA PRO A 85 -2.90 1.38 9.49
C PRO A 85 -2.69 0.53 8.23
N PHE A 86 -1.56 -0.15 8.09
CA PHE A 86 -1.29 -1.00 6.92
C PHE A 86 -1.86 -2.40 7.11
N ARG A 87 -2.44 -2.95 6.04
CA ARG A 87 -2.97 -4.32 5.99
C ARG A 87 -2.17 -5.11 4.96
N PHE A 88 -2.80 -5.78 3.99
CA PHE A 88 -2.05 -6.35 2.88
C PHE A 88 -1.30 -5.27 2.08
N GLN A 89 -0.39 -5.72 1.21
CA GLN A 89 0.43 -4.81 0.42
C GLN A 89 -0.41 -3.80 -0.38
N GLY A 90 -0.10 -2.51 -0.19
CA GLY A 90 -0.82 -1.40 -0.82
C GLY A 90 -2.14 -0.99 -0.13
N GLN A 91 -2.52 -1.65 0.97
CA GLN A 91 -3.72 -1.33 1.73
C GLN A 91 -3.44 -0.40 2.90
N TYR A 92 -4.20 0.69 2.94
CA TYR A 92 -4.33 1.55 4.10
C TYR A 92 -5.74 1.42 4.66
N GLU A 93 -5.88 1.03 5.93
CA GLU A 93 -7.18 1.00 6.59
C GLU A 93 -7.67 2.43 6.84
N ASP A 94 -8.84 2.74 6.31
CA ASP A 94 -9.61 3.90 6.70
C ASP A 94 -10.43 3.58 7.95
N GLY A 95 -10.01 4.16 9.09
CA GLY A 95 -10.66 3.93 10.38
C GLY A 95 -12.09 4.48 10.50
N GLU A 96 -12.52 5.38 9.60
CA GLU A 96 -13.90 5.89 9.62
C GLU A 96 -14.87 4.87 9.02
N THR A 97 -14.47 4.22 7.93
CA THR A 97 -15.34 3.29 7.18
C THR A 97 -15.08 1.82 7.50
N GLY A 98 -13.88 1.49 8.01
CA GLY A 98 -13.40 0.13 8.15
C GLY A 98 -12.99 -0.51 6.81
N LEU A 99 -13.04 0.24 5.70
CA LEU A 99 -12.59 -0.21 4.39
C LEU A 99 -11.10 0.01 4.21
N TYR A 100 -10.50 -0.76 3.31
CA TYR A 100 -9.07 -0.63 2.99
C TYR A 100 -8.90 0.08 1.66
N TYR A 101 -8.21 1.22 1.71
CA TYR A 101 -7.87 2.00 0.52
C TYR A 101 -6.67 1.38 -0.20
N ASN A 102 -6.91 0.90 -1.42
CA ASN A 102 -5.90 0.52 -2.41
C ASN A 102 -5.94 1.54 -3.53
N ARG A 103 -5.31 2.72 -3.37
CA ARG A 103 -5.12 3.79 -4.39
C ARG A 103 -6.31 4.10 -5.32
N PHE A 104 -6.65 3.21 -6.24
CA PHE A 104 -7.78 3.34 -7.15
C PHE A 104 -9.12 2.78 -6.63
N ARG A 105 -9.11 1.94 -5.60
CA ARG A 105 -10.31 1.25 -5.09
C ARG A 105 -10.32 1.10 -3.57
N TYR A 106 -11.52 0.98 -3.02
CA TYR A 106 -11.73 0.55 -1.63
C TYR A 106 -12.07 -0.93 -1.60
N TYR A 107 -11.41 -1.65 -0.71
CA TYR A 107 -11.57 -3.07 -0.45
C TYR A 107 -12.35 -3.27 0.85
N ASP A 108 -13.36 -4.14 0.82
CA ASP A 108 -14.10 -4.56 2.00
C ASP A 108 -13.52 -5.89 2.51
N PRO A 109 -12.84 -5.90 3.67
CA PRO A 109 -12.28 -7.12 4.23
C PRO A 109 -13.34 -8.14 4.67
N ASN A 110 -14.58 -7.71 4.95
CA ASN A 110 -15.65 -8.62 5.34
C ASN A 110 -16.13 -9.49 4.17
N SER A 111 -16.17 -8.92 2.96
CA SER A 111 -16.61 -9.62 1.75
C SER A 111 -15.44 -10.21 0.95
N GLY A 112 -14.21 -9.75 1.20
CA GLY A 112 -13.02 -10.14 0.46
C GLY A 112 -12.96 -9.55 -0.95
N THR A 113 -13.63 -8.41 -1.20
CA THR A 113 -13.78 -7.83 -2.55
C THR A 113 -13.63 -6.32 -2.55
N PHE A 114 -13.33 -5.75 -3.73
CA PHE A 114 -13.49 -4.32 -3.94
C PHE A 114 -14.97 -3.94 -3.96
N ILE A 115 -15.29 -2.74 -3.45
CA ILE A 115 -16.67 -2.21 -3.46
C ILE A 115 -17.02 -1.47 -4.76
N SER A 116 -16.03 -1.24 -5.63
CA SER A 116 -16.18 -0.63 -6.95
C SER A 116 -15.64 -1.51 -8.06
N GLN A 117 -16.19 -1.35 -9.26
CA GLN A 117 -15.70 -2.05 -10.45
C GLN A 117 -14.28 -1.61 -10.80
N ASP A 118 -13.50 -2.53 -11.35
CA ASP A 118 -12.18 -2.25 -11.88
C ASP A 118 -12.22 -1.14 -12.95
N PRO A 119 -11.50 -0.01 -12.76
CA PRO A 119 -11.42 1.05 -13.76
C PRO A 119 -10.88 0.60 -15.12
N ILE A 120 -10.04 -0.44 -15.15
CA ILE A 120 -9.56 -1.04 -16.40
C ILE A 120 -10.43 -2.23 -16.86
N SER A 121 -11.58 -2.44 -16.19
CA SER A 121 -12.60 -3.41 -16.54
C SER A 121 -12.03 -4.84 -16.68
N ILE A 122 -12.40 -5.55 -17.74
CA ILE A 122 -11.96 -6.94 -17.99
C ILE A 122 -10.44 -7.09 -18.15
N LEU A 123 -9.69 -6.01 -18.35
CA LEU A 123 -8.23 -6.06 -18.44
C LEU A 123 -7.59 -6.34 -17.07
N GLY A 124 -8.25 -6.00 -15.96
CA GLY A 124 -7.84 -6.38 -14.61
C GLY A 124 -8.22 -7.82 -14.24
N GLY A 125 -9.04 -8.48 -15.06
CA GLY A 125 -9.50 -9.85 -14.92
C GLY A 125 -11.00 -10.01 -15.14
N PHE A 126 -11.47 -11.27 -15.21
CA PHE A 126 -12.88 -11.57 -15.47
C PHE A 126 -13.83 -11.16 -14.34
N ASN A 127 -13.35 -11.15 -13.09
CA ASN A 127 -14.11 -10.64 -11.96
C ASN A 127 -13.66 -9.21 -11.64
N ILE A 128 -14.47 -8.24 -12.06
CA ILE A 128 -14.19 -6.80 -11.95
C ILE A 128 -14.27 -6.26 -10.51
N TYR A 129 -14.68 -7.07 -9.53
CA TYR A 129 -14.67 -6.72 -8.10
C TYR A 129 -13.64 -7.53 -7.30
N ALA A 130 -12.92 -8.46 -7.93
CA ALA A 130 -12.00 -9.33 -7.20
C ALA A 130 -10.76 -8.57 -6.74
N TYR A 131 -10.31 -8.85 -5.51
CA TYR A 131 -8.98 -8.48 -5.05
C TYR A 131 -7.90 -9.29 -5.77
N VAL A 132 -7.75 -10.58 -5.44
CA VAL A 132 -6.81 -11.49 -6.11
C VAL A 132 -7.41 -12.88 -6.32
N HIS A 133 -6.70 -13.78 -7.00
CA HIS A 133 -7.12 -15.18 -7.14
C HIS A 133 -6.75 -16.03 -5.92
N ASP A 134 -5.54 -15.85 -5.39
CA ASP A 134 -5.05 -16.50 -4.17
C ASP A 134 -4.28 -15.49 -3.33
N VAL A 135 -4.83 -15.16 -2.17
CA VAL A 135 -4.31 -14.19 -1.21
C VAL A 135 -2.98 -14.62 -0.59
N ASN A 136 -2.63 -15.91 -0.59
CA ASN A 136 -1.38 -16.40 -0.02
C ASN A 136 -0.20 -16.21 -0.96
N SER A 137 -0.46 -15.95 -2.24
CA SER A 137 0.57 -15.86 -3.26
C SER A 137 0.48 -14.58 -4.10
N TRP A 138 -0.66 -13.88 -4.11
CA TRP A 138 -0.90 -12.73 -4.98
C TRP A 138 -1.38 -11.52 -4.17
N VAL A 139 -1.07 -10.32 -4.66
CA VAL A 139 -1.50 -9.02 -4.10
C VAL A 139 -1.94 -8.08 -5.22
N ASP A 140 -2.89 -7.16 -4.95
CA ASP A 140 -3.23 -6.06 -5.87
C ASP A 140 -2.84 -4.72 -5.24
N VAL A 141 -1.57 -4.34 -5.38
CA VAL A 141 -0.95 -3.18 -4.72
C VAL A 141 -1.61 -1.86 -5.12
N PHE A 142 -2.10 -1.77 -6.37
CA PHE A 142 -2.72 -0.55 -6.88
C PHE A 142 -4.24 -0.59 -6.84
N GLY A 143 -4.86 -1.76 -6.70
CA GLY A 143 -6.28 -1.91 -6.95
C GLY A 143 -6.60 -1.82 -8.44
N LEU A 144 -5.79 -2.42 -9.31
CA LEU A 144 -6.03 -2.50 -10.76
C LEU A 144 -5.59 -3.84 -11.37
N SER A 145 -4.59 -4.50 -10.80
CA SER A 145 -3.97 -5.67 -11.39
C SER A 145 -3.26 -6.49 -10.34
N LYS A 146 -3.32 -7.81 -10.50
CA LYS A 146 -2.83 -8.76 -9.49
C LYS A 146 -1.39 -9.13 -9.79
N TYR A 147 -0.57 -9.15 -8.75
CA TYR A 147 0.86 -9.42 -8.82
C TYR A 147 1.25 -10.54 -7.87
N SER A 148 2.14 -11.43 -8.29
CA SER A 148 2.80 -12.39 -7.41
C SER A 148 4.19 -11.87 -7.00
N PRO A 149 4.61 -12.02 -5.73
CA PRO A 149 5.96 -11.70 -5.34
C PRO A 149 6.94 -12.73 -5.93
N ILE A 150 8.03 -12.23 -6.49
CA ILE A 150 9.16 -13.00 -7.00
C ILE A 150 10.45 -12.48 -6.39
N GLU A 151 11.46 -13.35 -6.27
CA GLU A 151 12.78 -12.95 -5.79
C GLU A 151 13.71 -12.69 -6.98
N VAL A 152 14.25 -11.47 -7.07
CA VAL A 152 15.21 -11.06 -8.10
C VAL A 152 16.44 -10.48 -7.39
N LEU A 153 17.59 -11.13 -7.53
CA LEU A 153 18.86 -10.69 -6.94
C LEU A 153 18.77 -10.43 -5.42
N GLY A 154 18.05 -11.29 -4.68
CA GLY A 154 17.86 -11.16 -3.23
C GLY A 154 16.86 -10.07 -2.81
N ARG A 155 16.05 -9.56 -3.74
CA ARG A 155 15.03 -8.54 -3.50
C ARG A 155 13.67 -9.04 -3.91
N LYS A 156 12.64 -8.68 -3.15
CA LYS A 156 11.24 -9.00 -3.48
C LYS A 156 10.72 -8.00 -4.50
N VAL A 157 10.29 -8.49 -5.66
CA VAL A 157 9.70 -7.73 -6.76
C VAL A 157 8.31 -8.30 -7.07
N TYR A 158 7.38 -7.49 -7.57
CA TYR A 158 6.02 -7.93 -7.85
C TYR A 158 5.80 -8.07 -9.37
N GLN A 159 5.51 -9.29 -9.82
CA GLN A 159 5.30 -9.63 -11.24
C GLN A 159 3.81 -9.77 -11.55
N ASN A 160 3.36 -9.21 -12.68
CA ASN A 160 1.95 -9.23 -13.05
C ASN A 160 1.51 -10.62 -13.52
N SER A 161 0.31 -11.05 -13.13
CA SER A 161 -0.31 -12.30 -13.60
C SER A 161 -0.50 -12.42 -15.12
N ALA A 162 -0.51 -11.32 -15.87
CA ALA A 162 -0.55 -11.34 -17.34
C ALA A 162 0.76 -11.83 -18.00
N ASP A 163 1.85 -11.95 -17.22
CA ASP A 163 3.18 -12.31 -17.73
C ASP A 163 3.46 -13.82 -17.79
N PHE A 164 2.53 -14.70 -17.36
CA PHE A 164 2.70 -16.17 -17.41
C PHE A 164 2.67 -16.77 -18.84
N GLY A 165 2.67 -15.94 -19.88
CA GLY A 165 2.51 -16.32 -21.29
C GLY A 165 3.73 -16.11 -22.20
N GLY A 166 4.96 -16.04 -21.67
CA GLY A 166 6.20 -16.00 -22.47
C GLY A 166 6.52 -14.67 -23.17
N GLY A 167 5.87 -13.58 -22.76
CA GLY A 167 6.22 -12.20 -23.14
C GLY A 167 7.27 -11.59 -22.22
N VAL A 168 7.92 -10.49 -22.65
CA VAL A 168 8.85 -9.71 -21.82
C VAL A 168 8.12 -9.30 -20.52
N PRO A 169 8.62 -9.65 -19.33
CA PRO A 169 7.88 -9.42 -18.09
C PRO A 169 7.66 -7.93 -17.87
N THR A 170 6.41 -7.55 -17.56
CA THR A 170 6.08 -6.20 -17.08
C THR A 170 6.30 -6.16 -15.58
N PHE A 171 7.57 -6.14 -15.17
CA PHE A 171 7.96 -5.98 -13.77
C PHE A 171 7.40 -4.68 -13.21
N VAL A 172 6.78 -4.72 -12.02
CA VAL A 172 6.70 -3.53 -11.16
C VAL A 172 8.03 -3.44 -10.42
N ASP A 173 8.90 -2.58 -10.92
CA ASP A 173 10.05 -2.10 -10.15
C ASP A 173 9.56 -0.92 -9.28
N PRO A 174 9.55 -1.05 -7.94
CA PRO A 174 9.17 0.04 -7.02
C PRO A 174 9.97 1.33 -7.22
N ILE A 175 11.15 1.26 -7.84
CA ILE A 175 12.04 2.40 -8.07
C ILE A 175 11.80 3.02 -9.46
N VAL A 176 11.42 2.22 -10.45
CA VAL A 176 11.34 2.67 -11.86
C VAL A 176 9.88 2.86 -12.34
N GLY A 177 8.90 2.37 -11.57
CA GLY A 177 7.48 2.58 -11.82
C GLY A 177 7.00 2.03 -13.17
N LYS A 178 7.71 1.06 -13.74
CA LYS A 178 7.29 0.38 -14.97
C LYS A 178 6.16 -0.59 -14.62
N THR A 179 5.09 -0.56 -15.38
CA THR A 179 3.96 -1.49 -15.29
C THR A 179 3.38 -1.65 -16.69
N ASN A 180 2.37 -2.50 -16.88
CA ASN A 180 1.69 -2.66 -18.17
C ASN A 180 1.35 -1.27 -18.76
N PRO A 181 1.58 -1.02 -20.06
CA PRO A 181 1.36 0.29 -20.68
C PRO A 181 0.01 0.94 -20.38
N THR A 182 -1.04 0.14 -20.17
CA THR A 182 -2.37 0.63 -19.79
C THR A 182 -2.36 1.20 -18.37
N VAL A 183 -1.84 0.45 -17.40
CA VAL A 183 -1.68 0.92 -16.00
C VAL A 183 -0.71 2.10 -15.96
N GLN A 184 0.37 2.06 -16.75
CA GLN A 184 1.31 3.17 -16.89
C GLN A 184 0.61 4.44 -17.37
N ASN A 185 -0.27 4.33 -18.37
CA ASN A 185 -1.02 5.47 -18.90
C ASN A 185 -1.98 6.05 -17.86
N TYR A 186 -2.66 5.20 -17.07
CA TYR A 186 -3.51 5.66 -15.97
C TYR A 186 -2.69 6.34 -14.86
N LEU A 187 -1.55 5.75 -14.46
CA LEU A 187 -0.61 6.35 -13.50
C LEU A 187 -0.06 7.71 -13.98
N MET A 188 0.24 7.82 -15.28
CA MET A 188 0.77 9.05 -15.90
C MET A 188 -0.29 10.14 -16.10
N GLN A 189 -1.57 9.78 -16.23
CA GLN A 189 -2.67 10.75 -16.31
C GLN A 189 -2.95 11.41 -14.96
N GLU A 190 -2.88 10.65 -13.86
CA GLU A 190 -3.00 11.16 -12.49
C GLU A 190 -1.85 12.13 -12.11
N LEU A 191 -0.61 11.84 -12.55
CA LEU A 191 0.55 12.71 -12.33
C LEU A 191 0.44 14.09 -13.00
N ARG A 192 -0.42 14.26 -14.01
CA ARG A 192 -0.68 15.56 -14.67
C ARG A 192 -1.69 16.44 -13.92
N ILE A 193 -2.40 15.88 -12.94
CA ILE A 193 -3.39 16.61 -12.13
C ILE A 193 -2.76 17.11 -10.80
N MET A 194 -1.53 16.69 -10.50
CA MET A 194 -0.78 17.01 -9.27
C MET A 194 0.47 17.89 -9.48
N ILE A 195 0.55 18.68 -10.55
CA ILE A 195 1.55 19.75 -10.75
C ILE A 195 0.88 21.08 -11.11
#